data_AF-A0A6G9QR82-F1
#
_entry.id   AF-A0A6G9QR82-F1
#
_cell.length_a   1.000
_cell.length_b   1.000
_cell.length_c   1.000
_cell.angle_alpha   90.00
_cell.angle_beta   90.00
_cell.angle_gamma   90.00
#
_symmetry.space_group_name_H-M   'P 1'
#
loop_
_entity.id
_entity.type
_entity.pdbx_description
1 polymer ?
#
loop_
_entity_poly.entity_id
_entity_poly.type
_entity_poly.pdbx_seq_one_letter_code
_entity_poly.pdbx_strand_id
1 'polypeptide(L)'
;MSVDGTAIALRRFRILTYLDARIEKGWTDKNITPLLKQLPAEFELESHVNWRTVCRWRQAFLDGNSHISALVPAPGKGRHTTRTTNDSALLEPTIKIMLRQSNPNVAAFYRDYLVEVEAFNELACTQEDRIEQVSYRTFSARYAKMKAEHDAKMKRIESFKPRNRLDLKEAYT
;
A
#
# COMPACT_ATOMS: atom_id res chain seq x y z
N MET A 1 -28.30 2.84 -0.35
CA MET A 1 -27.51 3.22 0.85
C MET A 1 -27.37 1.97 1.69
N SER A 2 -26.16 1.46 1.91
CA SER A 2 -25.96 0.20 2.65
C SER A 2 -26.35 0.40 4.12
N VAL A 3 -27.29 -0.42 4.61
CA VAL A 3 -27.91 -0.32 5.94
C VAL A 3 -26.88 -0.56 7.05
N ASP A 4 -25.82 -1.30 6.75
CA ASP A 4 -24.83 -1.78 7.72
C ASP A 4 -23.96 -0.65 8.30
N GLY A 5 -23.58 0.35 7.50
CA GLY A 5 -22.65 1.40 7.94
C GLY A 5 -23.21 2.31 9.03
N THR A 6 -24.52 2.55 9.03
CA THR A 6 -25.21 3.43 9.99
C THR A 6 -25.33 2.81 11.37
N ALA A 7 -25.64 1.51 11.45
CA ALA A 7 -25.69 0.76 12.70
C ALA A 7 -24.32 0.72 13.39
N ILE A 8 -23.24 0.53 12.62
CA ILE A 8 -21.86 0.54 13.13
C ILE A 8 -21.47 1.91 13.69
N ALA A 9 -21.82 2.99 12.98
CA ALA A 9 -21.53 4.35 13.43
C ALA A 9 -22.24 4.69 14.74
N LEU A 10 -23.52 4.30 14.88
CA LEU A 10 -24.28 4.47 16.12
C LEU A 10 -23.67 3.69 17.28
N ARG A 11 -23.23 2.45 17.05
CA ARG A 11 -22.54 1.64 18.07
C ARG A 11 -21.25 2.32 18.56
N ARG A 12 -20.40 2.76 17.63
CA ARG A 12 -19.15 3.49 17.95
C ARG A 12 -19.42 4.77 18.73
N PHE A 13 -20.45 5.52 18.32
CA PHE A 13 -20.85 6.75 19.00
C PHE A 13 -21.26 6.49 20.45
N ARG A 14 -22.09 5.48 20.69
CA ARG A 14 -22.52 5.08 22.04
C ARG A 14 -21.32 4.73 22.94
N ILE A 15 -20.37 3.96 22.42
CA ILE A 15 -19.13 3.62 23.14
C ILE A 15 -18.33 4.89 23.47
N LEU A 16 -18.16 5.80 22.50
CA LEU A 16 -17.45 7.08 22.74
C LEU A 16 -18.14 7.90 23.84
N THR A 17 -19.46 8.07 23.77
CA THR A 17 -20.20 8.82 24.80
C THR A 17 -20.13 8.16 26.18
N TYR A 18 -20.15 6.83 26.24
CA TYR A 18 -20.03 6.09 27.49
C TYR A 18 -18.68 6.32 28.17
N LEU A 19 -17.61 6.32 27.37
CA LEU A 19 -16.24 6.52 27.82
C LEU A 19 -15.98 7.99 28.18
N ASP A 20 -16.40 8.94 27.35
CA ASP A 20 -16.17 10.37 27.59
C ASP A 20 -16.83 10.83 28.90
N ALA A 21 -17.99 10.26 29.25
CA ALA A 21 -18.66 10.53 30.53
C ALA A 21 -17.96 9.95 31.78
N ARG A 22 -16.99 9.03 31.61
CA ARG A 22 -16.31 8.29 32.70
C ARG A 22 -14.81 8.52 32.76
N ILE A 23 -14.24 9.11 31.72
CA ILE A 23 -12.82 9.41 31.63
C ILE A 23 -12.60 10.77 32.31
N GLU A 24 -12.05 10.75 33.52
CA GLU A 24 -11.68 11.98 34.26
C GLU A 24 -10.33 12.55 33.80
N LYS A 25 -9.47 11.71 33.23
CA LYS A 25 -8.08 12.03 32.82
C LYS A 25 -7.91 11.90 31.30
N GLY A 26 -6.68 11.85 30.80
CA GLY A 26 -6.42 11.68 29.36
C GLY A 26 -6.89 10.33 28.79
N TRP A 27 -7.08 10.28 27.48
CA TRP A 27 -7.42 9.09 26.70
C TRP A 27 -6.22 8.15 26.54
N THR A 28 -5.87 7.45 27.62
CA THR A 28 -4.71 6.54 27.71
C THR A 28 -5.16 5.11 28.00
N ASP A 29 -4.30 4.13 27.68
CA ASP A 29 -4.53 2.70 27.95
C ASP A 29 -5.03 2.45 29.37
N LYS A 30 -4.31 3.00 30.37
CA LYS A 30 -4.61 2.80 31.80
C LYS A 30 -6.01 3.27 32.19
N ASN A 31 -6.56 4.27 31.51
CA ASN A 31 -7.87 4.85 31.81
C ASN A 31 -8.99 4.19 30.99
N ILE A 32 -8.71 3.84 29.72
CA ILE A 32 -9.72 3.32 28.79
C ILE A 32 -9.92 1.81 28.97
N THR A 33 -8.84 1.04 29.10
CA THR A 33 -8.89 -0.42 29.14
C THR A 33 -9.77 -0.96 30.28
N PRO A 34 -9.76 -0.41 31.52
CA PRO A 34 -10.69 -0.82 32.56
C PRO A 34 -12.16 -0.54 32.20
N LEU A 35 -12.45 0.61 31.59
CA LEU A 35 -13.80 0.99 31.19
C LEU A 35 -14.35 0.14 30.04
N LEU A 36 -13.48 -0.30 29.12
CA LEU A 36 -13.85 -1.23 28.06
C LEU A 36 -14.30 -2.59 28.59
N LYS A 37 -13.72 -3.06 29.71
CA LYS A 37 -14.15 -4.29 30.39
C LYS A 37 -15.50 -4.14 31.10
N GLN A 38 -15.91 -2.90 31.38
CA GLN A 38 -17.16 -2.56 32.05
C GLN A 38 -18.27 -2.16 31.07
N LEU A 39 -18.05 -2.31 29.76
CA LEU A 39 -19.08 -1.98 28.78
C LEU A 39 -20.29 -2.90 28.94
N PRO A 40 -21.52 -2.34 28.95
CA PRO A 40 -22.75 -3.11 28.87
C PRO A 40 -22.73 -4.12 27.72
N ALA A 41 -23.27 -5.32 27.97
CA ALA A 41 -23.38 -6.38 26.96
C ALA A 41 -24.20 -5.96 25.73
N GLU A 42 -25.12 -5.00 25.91
CA GLU A 42 -25.97 -4.40 24.87
C GLU A 42 -25.19 -3.64 23.79
N PHE A 43 -23.91 -3.31 24.00
CA PHE A 43 -23.11 -2.58 23.01
C PHE A 43 -22.57 -3.44 21.85
N GLU A 44 -22.84 -4.76 21.82
CA GLU A 44 -22.47 -5.70 20.74
C GLU A 44 -21.08 -5.40 20.16
N LEU A 45 -20.03 -5.75 20.91
CA LEU A 45 -18.66 -5.48 20.49
C LEU A 45 -18.29 -6.30 19.25
N GLU A 46 -18.04 -5.62 18.14
CA GLU A 46 -17.35 -6.18 16.96
C GLU A 46 -15.93 -6.57 17.34
N SER A 47 -15.72 -7.75 17.96
CA SER A 47 -14.42 -8.31 18.36
C SER A 47 -13.53 -7.40 19.25
N HIS A 48 -13.26 -7.82 20.49
CA HIS A 48 -12.32 -7.24 21.46
C HIS A 48 -11.75 -5.83 21.11
N VAL A 49 -12.56 -4.79 21.28
CA VAL A 49 -12.15 -3.42 20.98
C VAL A 49 -10.99 -3.03 21.90
N ASN A 50 -9.89 -2.55 21.31
CA ASN A 50 -8.69 -2.10 22.02
C ASN A 50 -8.77 -0.58 22.27
N TRP A 51 -8.16 -0.07 23.35
CA TRP A 51 -8.06 1.36 23.65
C TRP A 51 -7.58 2.19 22.45
N ARG A 52 -6.62 1.67 21.66
CA ARG A 52 -6.13 2.34 20.45
C ARG A 52 -7.21 2.51 19.39
N THR A 53 -8.08 1.51 19.24
CA THR A 53 -9.20 1.53 18.30
C THR A 53 -10.17 2.63 18.66
N VAL A 54 -10.50 2.77 19.96
CA VAL A 54 -11.42 3.81 20.42
C VAL A 54 -10.80 5.20 20.29
N CYS A 55 -9.51 5.37 20.62
CA CYS A 55 -8.83 6.65 20.39
C CYS A 55 -8.87 7.07 18.91
N ARG A 56 -8.71 6.11 17.99
CA ARG A 56 -8.84 6.39 16.54
C ARG A 56 -10.26 6.81 16.17
N TRP A 57 -11.29 6.16 16.71
CA TRP A 57 -12.68 6.57 16.48
C TRP A 57 -12.95 7.98 17.01
N ARG A 58 -12.44 8.29 18.21
CA ARG A 58 -12.55 9.64 18.79
C ARG A 58 -11.88 10.68 17.91
N GLN A 59 -10.67 10.40 17.43
CA GLN A 59 -9.96 11.31 16.53
C GLN A 59 -10.76 11.54 15.25
N ALA A 60 -11.25 10.48 14.61
CA ALA A 60 -12.07 10.59 13.42
C ALA A 60 -13.37 11.39 13.66
N PHE A 61 -13.98 11.23 14.84
CA PHE A 61 -15.15 12.01 15.24
C PHE A 61 -14.83 13.49 15.39
N LEU A 62 -13.72 13.84 16.06
CA LEU A 62 -13.29 15.22 16.23
C LEU A 62 -12.90 15.88 14.90
N ASP A 63 -12.11 15.19 14.08
CA ASP A 63 -11.69 15.65 12.75
C ASP A 63 -12.90 15.81 11.80
N GLY A 64 -13.95 15.00 12.01
CA GLY A 64 -15.21 15.04 11.29
C GLY A 64 -16.23 16.05 11.84
N ASN A 65 -15.78 17.09 12.55
CA ASN A 65 -16.64 18.10 13.19
C ASN A 65 -17.74 17.51 14.09
N SER A 66 -17.44 16.42 14.80
CA SER A 66 -18.38 15.74 15.69
C SER A 66 -19.63 15.19 15.00
N HIS A 67 -19.55 14.88 13.69
CA HIS A 67 -20.62 14.20 12.98
C HIS A 67 -20.54 12.68 13.13
N ILE A 68 -21.67 12.03 13.43
CA ILE A 68 -21.75 10.55 13.55
C ILE A 68 -21.36 9.86 12.24
N SER A 69 -21.57 10.50 11.09
CA SER A 69 -21.14 10.00 9.78
C SER A 69 -19.63 9.75 9.69
N ALA A 70 -18.81 10.46 10.47
CA ALA A 70 -17.36 10.26 10.55
C ALA A 70 -16.97 8.93 11.22
N LEU A 71 -17.89 8.31 11.96
CA LEU A 71 -17.70 7.01 12.61
C LEU A 71 -18.05 5.83 11.71
N VAL A 72 -18.65 6.08 10.54
CA VAL A 72 -18.88 5.04 9.54
C VAL A 72 -17.50 4.50 9.12
N PRO A 73 -17.27 3.17 9.15
CA PRO A 73 -16.02 2.61 8.64
C PRO A 73 -15.82 3.10 7.22
N ALA A 74 -14.70 3.78 6.96
CA ALA A 74 -14.34 4.10 5.59
C ALA A 74 -14.27 2.77 4.82
N PRO A 75 -14.92 2.65 3.65
CA PRO A 75 -14.67 1.51 2.78
C PRO A 75 -13.17 1.47 2.59
N GLY A 76 -12.53 0.37 3.01
CA GLY A 76 -11.08 0.30 3.10
C GLY A 76 -10.49 0.79 1.79
N LYS A 77 -9.77 1.93 1.82
CA LYS A 77 -8.94 2.34 0.69
C LYS A 77 -8.05 1.13 0.44
N GLY A 78 -8.29 0.45 -0.70
CA GLY A 78 -7.63 -0.79 -1.03
C GLY A 78 -6.16 -0.68 -0.68
N ARG A 79 -5.69 -1.60 0.16
CA ARG A 79 -4.34 -1.73 0.69
C ARG A 79 -3.30 -1.01 -0.19
N HIS A 80 -3.00 0.25 0.11
CA HIS A 80 -1.85 0.98 -0.44
C HIS A 80 -0.58 0.65 0.34
N THR A 81 -0.54 -0.46 1.08
CA THR A 81 0.74 -1.13 1.18
C THR A 81 0.94 -1.75 -0.20
N THR A 82 1.58 -1.01 -1.12
CA THR A 82 2.58 -1.67 -1.93
C THR A 82 3.28 -2.60 -0.96
N ARG A 83 3.18 -3.90 -1.15
CA ARG A 83 4.08 -4.80 -0.45
C ARG A 83 5.43 -4.28 -0.94
N THR A 84 6.08 -3.41 -0.18
CA THR A 84 7.54 -3.34 -0.15
C THR A 84 7.93 -4.66 0.50
N THR A 85 7.61 -5.76 -0.19
CA THR A 85 8.61 -6.78 -0.40
C THR A 85 9.83 -5.98 -0.81
N ASN A 86 10.99 -6.31 -0.27
CA ASN A 86 12.24 -6.15 -1.00
C ASN A 86 12.06 -6.87 -2.35
N ASP A 87 11.23 -6.30 -3.22
CA ASP A 87 11.09 -6.61 -4.61
C ASP A 87 12.47 -6.31 -5.11
N SER A 88 13.21 -7.39 -5.28
CA SER A 88 14.65 -7.41 -5.35
C SER A 88 15.17 -6.19 -6.08
N ALA A 89 16.06 -5.44 -5.43
CA ALA A 89 16.75 -4.31 -6.04
C ALA A 89 17.35 -4.66 -7.41
N LEU A 90 17.52 -5.96 -7.68
CA LEU A 90 18.00 -6.60 -8.90
C LEU A 90 16.92 -6.80 -9.98
N LEU A 91 15.65 -7.09 -9.64
CA LEU A 91 14.61 -7.46 -10.60
C LEU A 91 14.31 -6.37 -11.63
N GLU A 92 14.10 -5.14 -11.20
CA GLU A 92 13.87 -4.03 -12.13
C GLU A 92 15.07 -3.77 -13.06
N PRO A 93 16.32 -3.69 -12.55
CA PRO A 93 17.52 -3.63 -13.40
C PRO A 93 17.60 -4.78 -14.42
N THR A 94 17.40 -6.03 -14.01
CA THR A 94 17.44 -7.18 -14.92
C THR A 94 16.40 -7.03 -16.04
N ILE A 95 15.16 -6.65 -15.69
CA ILE A 95 14.11 -6.42 -16.68
C ILE A 95 14.46 -5.26 -17.62
N LYS A 96 15.07 -4.17 -17.12
CA LYS A 96 15.51 -3.03 -17.96
C LYS A 96 16.60 -3.44 -18.96
N ILE A 97 17.54 -4.30 -18.57
CA ILE A 97 18.54 -4.87 -19.48
C ILE A 97 17.84 -5.72 -20.54
N MET A 98 16.91 -6.57 -20.11
CA MET A 98 16.15 -7.46 -20.98
C MET A 98 15.33 -6.70 -22.04
N LEU A 99 14.74 -5.55 -21.68
CA LEU A 99 13.96 -4.70 -22.61
C LEU A 99 14.80 -4.08 -23.73
N ARG A 100 16.12 -3.97 -23.56
CA ARG A 100 17.03 -3.42 -24.60
C ARG A 100 17.37 -4.46 -25.67
N GLN A 101 17.08 -5.74 -25.43
CA GLN A 101 17.36 -6.81 -26.39
C GLN A 101 16.20 -6.98 -27.37
N SER A 102 16.50 -7.24 -28.63
CA SER A 102 15.49 -7.42 -29.69
C SER A 102 14.65 -8.69 -29.53
N ASN A 103 15.21 -9.75 -28.94
CA ASN A 103 14.51 -11.01 -28.67
C ASN A 103 15.01 -11.69 -27.37
N PRO A 104 14.64 -11.15 -26.20
CA PRO A 104 15.15 -11.66 -24.94
C PRO A 104 14.58 -13.03 -24.59
N ASN A 105 15.45 -13.92 -24.11
CA ASN A 105 15.02 -15.19 -23.52
C ASN A 105 14.63 -14.97 -22.05
N VAL A 106 13.34 -14.82 -21.78
CA VAL A 106 12.78 -14.56 -20.44
C VAL A 106 13.23 -15.60 -19.41
N ALA A 107 13.34 -16.87 -19.79
CA ALA A 107 13.78 -17.94 -18.89
C ALA A 107 15.27 -17.85 -18.57
N ALA A 108 16.10 -17.41 -19.51
CA ALA A 108 17.54 -17.19 -19.26
C ALA A 108 17.74 -16.04 -18.26
N PHE A 109 17.13 -14.88 -18.52
CA PHE A 109 17.20 -13.74 -17.61
C PHE A 109 16.65 -14.03 -16.22
N TYR A 110 15.61 -14.86 -16.11
CA TYR A 110 15.12 -15.28 -14.81
C TYR A 110 16.15 -16.13 -14.05
N ARG A 111 16.88 -17.02 -14.73
CA ARG A 111 17.95 -17.79 -14.10
C ARG A 111 19.09 -16.89 -13.65
N ASP A 112 19.52 -15.95 -14.49
CA ASP A 112 20.57 -14.99 -14.16
C ASP A 112 20.16 -14.14 -12.94
N TYR A 113 18.90 -13.69 -12.91
CA TYR A 113 18.31 -13.01 -11.76
C TYR A 113 18.40 -13.83 -10.47
N LEU A 114 18.10 -15.14 -10.52
CA LEU A 114 18.18 -16.00 -9.33
C LEU A 114 19.62 -16.11 -8.79
N VAL A 115 20.59 -16.24 -9.70
CA VAL A 115 22.02 -16.27 -9.36
C VAL A 115 22.45 -14.96 -8.71
N GLU A 116 22.03 -13.82 -9.26
CA GLU A 116 22.34 -12.50 -8.68
C GLU A 116 21.73 -12.33 -7.28
N VAL A 117 20.49 -12.79 -7.06
CA VAL A 117 19.86 -12.74 -5.73
C VAL A 117 20.57 -13.64 -4.74
N GLU A 118 21.01 -14.82 -5.16
CA GLU A 118 21.78 -15.73 -4.32
C GLU A 118 23.12 -15.10 -3.93
N ALA A 119 23.89 -14.61 -4.89
CA ALA A 119 25.16 -13.92 -4.65
C ALA A 119 24.98 -12.67 -3.76
N PHE A 120 23.93 -11.89 -3.96
CA PHE A 120 23.61 -10.75 -3.10
C PHE A 120 23.31 -11.20 -1.66
N ASN A 121 22.53 -12.27 -1.50
CA ASN A 121 22.15 -12.80 -0.21
C ASN A 121 23.31 -13.46 0.55
N GLU A 122 24.31 -14.02 -0.16
CA GLU A 122 25.55 -14.53 0.44
C GLU A 122 26.41 -13.42 1.05
N LEU A 123 26.36 -12.21 0.47
CA LEU A 123 27.08 -11.04 0.95
C LEU A 123 26.34 -10.27 2.06
N ALA A 124 25.10 -10.65 2.36
CA ALA A 124 24.26 -9.96 3.34
C ALA A 124 24.77 -10.22 4.78
N CYS A 125 24.97 -9.16 5.56
CA CYS A 125 25.44 -9.27 6.94
C CYS A 125 24.36 -9.77 7.92
N THR A 126 23.08 -9.45 7.65
CA THR A 126 21.96 -9.89 8.49
C THR A 126 20.81 -10.48 7.66
N GLN A 127 19.92 -11.22 8.31
CA GLN A 127 18.75 -11.82 7.65
C GLN A 127 17.76 -10.76 7.12
N GLU A 128 17.75 -9.56 7.70
CA GLU A 128 16.91 -8.43 7.29
C GLU A 128 17.43 -7.78 6.00
N ASP A 129 18.74 -7.89 5.72
CA ASP A 129 19.37 -7.37 4.51
C ASP A 129 19.15 -8.27 3.29
N ARG A 130 18.67 -9.50 3.52
CA ARG A 130 18.41 -10.47 2.44
C ARG A 130 17.17 -10.09 1.65
N ILE A 131 17.23 -10.42 0.37
CA ILE A 131 16.18 -10.18 -0.61
C ILE A 131 15.45 -11.49 -0.90
N GLU A 132 14.11 -11.44 -0.92
CA GLU A 132 13.28 -12.55 -1.35
C GLU A 132 13.34 -12.73 -2.88
N GLN A 133 13.49 -13.97 -3.32
CA GLN A 133 13.34 -14.32 -4.73
C GLN A 133 11.86 -14.22 -5.13
N VAL A 134 11.59 -13.59 -6.28
CA VAL A 134 10.23 -13.60 -6.85
C VAL A 134 10.01 -14.85 -7.70
N SER A 135 8.77 -15.33 -7.76
CA SER A 135 8.42 -16.45 -8.63
C SER A 135 8.59 -16.10 -10.12
N TYR A 136 8.82 -17.11 -10.97
CA TYR A 136 8.87 -16.94 -12.44
C TYR A 136 7.61 -16.26 -13.00
N ARG A 137 6.43 -16.62 -12.49
CA ARG A 137 5.17 -16.01 -12.89
C ARG A 137 5.15 -14.51 -12.57
N THR A 138 5.64 -14.13 -11.40
CA THR A 138 5.77 -12.72 -10.99
C THR A 138 6.77 -11.98 -11.86
N PHE A 139 7.93 -12.59 -12.13
CA PHE A 139 8.97 -12.04 -13.01
C PHE A 139 8.43 -11.77 -14.42
N SER A 140 7.81 -12.79 -15.04
CA SER A 140 7.25 -12.70 -16.39
C SER A 140 6.11 -11.68 -16.48
N ALA A 141 5.23 -11.62 -15.48
CA ALA A 141 4.15 -10.62 -15.43
C ALA A 141 4.70 -9.19 -15.35
N ARG A 142 5.76 -8.95 -14.56
CA ARG A 142 6.41 -7.64 -14.49
C ARG A 142 7.07 -7.26 -15.81
N TYR A 143 7.78 -8.21 -16.44
CA TYR A 143 8.34 -7.97 -17.76
C TYR A 143 7.27 -7.59 -18.78
N ALA A 144 6.17 -8.34 -18.87
CA ALA A 144 5.09 -8.06 -19.80
C ALA A 144 4.51 -6.65 -19.59
N LYS A 145 4.30 -6.24 -18.33
CA LYS A 145 3.85 -4.89 -17.98
C LYS A 145 4.84 -3.82 -18.43
N MET A 146 6.11 -3.94 -18.05
CA MET A 146 7.14 -2.95 -18.39
C MET A 146 7.40 -2.89 -19.90
N LYS A 147 7.29 -4.02 -20.61
CA LYS A 147 7.37 -4.07 -22.07
C LYS A 147 6.23 -3.28 -22.71
N ALA A 148 5.00 -3.48 -22.26
CA ALA A 148 3.86 -2.72 -22.78
C ALA A 148 4.01 -1.21 -22.57
N GLU A 149 4.51 -0.79 -21.40
CA GLU A 149 4.81 0.61 -21.09
C GLU A 149 5.93 1.17 -21.97
N HIS A 150 7.00 0.40 -22.18
CA HIS A 150 8.11 0.75 -23.06
C HIS A 150 7.65 0.92 -24.51
N ASP A 151 6.90 -0.05 -25.04
CA ASP A 151 6.39 -0.02 -26.42
C ASP A 151 5.42 1.16 -26.63
N ALA A 152 4.56 1.44 -25.65
CA ALA A 152 3.68 2.60 -25.68
C ALA A 152 4.49 3.92 -25.69
N LYS A 153 5.59 3.99 -24.94
CA LYS A 153 6.49 5.15 -24.94
C LYS A 153 7.18 5.32 -26.30
N MET A 154 7.67 4.25 -26.90
CA MET A 154 8.29 4.30 -28.24
C MET A 154 7.31 4.79 -29.30
N LYS A 155 6.08 4.27 -29.31
CA LYS A 155 5.01 4.75 -30.22
C LYS A 155 4.68 6.23 -30.02
N ARG A 156 4.70 6.74 -28.78
CA ARG A 156 4.49 8.18 -28.51
C ARG A 156 5.62 9.03 -29.08
N ILE A 157 6.86 8.56 -28.99
CA ILE A 157 8.03 9.22 -29.56
C ILE A 157 7.93 9.22 -31.09
N GLU A 158 7.57 8.09 -31.71
CA GLU A 158 7.41 7.97 -33.17
C GLU A 158 6.27 8.84 -33.72
N SER A 159 5.16 8.95 -32.98
CA SER A 159 4.00 9.77 -33.36
C SER A 159 4.17 11.26 -33.09
N PHE A 160 5.25 11.65 -32.40
CA PHE A 160 5.58 13.06 -32.17
C PHE A 160 6.04 13.71 -33.49
N LYS A 161 5.13 14.41 -34.17
CA LYS A 161 5.46 15.31 -35.28
C LYS A 161 5.91 16.64 -34.70
N PRO A 162 7.17 17.10 -34.93
CA PRO A 162 7.59 18.42 -34.48
C PRO A 162 6.71 19.49 -35.14
N ARG A 163 6.26 20.46 -34.32
CA ARG A 163 5.32 21.50 -34.75
C ARG A 163 5.95 22.57 -35.65
N ASN A 164 7.28 22.67 -35.68
CA ASN A 164 8.01 23.65 -36.49
C ASN A 164 9.26 23.04 -37.15
N ARG A 165 9.49 23.41 -38.41
CA ARG A 165 10.65 22.96 -39.23
C ARG A 165 11.98 23.62 -38.82
N LEU A 166 11.94 24.61 -37.93
CA LEU A 166 13.10 25.36 -37.44
C LEU A 166 13.89 24.63 -36.33
N ASP A 167 13.24 23.78 -35.54
CA ASP A 167 13.88 23.10 -34.40
C ASP A 167 14.86 21.97 -34.82
N LEU A 168 14.84 21.57 -36.10
CA LEU A 168 15.77 20.55 -36.64
C LEU A 168 17.18 21.10 -36.90
N LYS A 169 17.35 22.42 -37.03
CA LYS A 169 18.67 23.02 -37.26
C LYS A 169 19.43 23.34 -35.97
N GLU A 170 18.75 23.46 -34.83
CA GLU A 170 19.40 23.72 -33.53
C GLU A 170 19.77 22.43 -32.77
N ALA A 171 19.28 21.27 -33.21
CA ALA A 171 19.56 19.98 -32.55
C ALA A 171 20.86 19.29 -33.02
N TYR A 172 21.55 19.83 -34.04
CA TYR A 172 22.77 19.25 -34.63
C TYR A 172 23.83 20.30 -35.02
N THR A 173 23.91 21.41 -34.29
CA THR A 173 25.07 22.32 -34.22
C THR A 173 25.43 22.51 -32.77
#